data_AF-A0A0A2BZ80-F1
#
_entry.id   AF-A0A0A2BZ80-F1
#
_cell.length_a   1.000
_cell.length_b   1.000
_cell.length_c   1.000
_cell.angle_alpha   90.00
_cell.angle_beta   90.00
_cell.angle_gamma   90.00
#
_symmetry.space_group_name_H-M   'P 1'
#
loop_
_entity.id
_entity.type
_entity.pdbx_description
1 polymer ?
#
loop_
_entity_poly.entity_id
_entity_poly.type
_entity_poly.pdbx_seq_one_letter_code
_entity_poly.pdbx_strand_id
1 'polypeptide(L)'
;MELFENINGNEVQRSLESLRDLDDQTWQLVVYPQTGHEDNLVLRIVGFTGSLRLNHPEKLHLKSGLKSWDLKDITLSNPQLANDNRDAAAEFLLSPFLQELNNNRPLRLSLVGGFNDLPVPPYVVNEWRSMLKSFIRNET
;
A
#
# COMPACT_ATOMS: atom_id res chain seq x y z
N MET A 1 -10.20 2.54 -9.36
CA MET A 1 -10.70 3.17 -8.12
C MET A 1 -12.15 2.80 -7.85
N GLU A 2 -12.47 2.50 -6.60
CA GLU A 2 -13.80 2.11 -6.11
C GLU A 2 -14.17 2.92 -4.86
N LEU A 3 -15.47 3.03 -4.54
CA LEU A 3 -15.95 3.55 -3.26
C LEU A 3 -16.04 2.41 -2.24
N PHE A 4 -15.63 2.67 -1.00
CA PHE A 4 -15.76 1.73 0.11
C PHE A 4 -16.10 2.45 1.40
N GLU A 5 -16.82 1.77 2.30
CA GLU A 5 -17.12 2.29 3.62
C GLU A 5 -15.94 1.98 4.56
N ASN A 6 -15.34 3.02 5.15
CA ASN A 6 -14.26 2.84 6.12
C ASN A 6 -14.80 2.43 7.51
N ILE A 7 -13.89 2.22 8.47
CA ILE A 7 -14.25 1.80 9.84
C ILE A 7 -15.15 2.79 10.61
N ASN A 8 -15.28 4.02 10.14
CA ASN A 8 -16.13 5.06 10.74
C ASN A 8 -17.49 5.21 10.02
N GLY A 9 -17.77 4.39 9.00
CA GLY A 9 -19.00 4.47 8.22
C GLY A 9 -18.98 5.52 7.10
N ASN A 10 -17.82 6.11 6.81
CA ASN A 10 -17.68 7.12 5.75
C ASN A 10 -17.34 6.45 4.42
N GLU A 11 -18.00 6.89 3.35
CA GLU A 11 -17.67 6.48 1.98
C GLU A 11 -16.38 7.18 1.53
N VAL A 12 -15.38 6.38 1.20
CA VAL A 12 -14.05 6.85 0.79
C VAL A 12 -13.58 6.11 -0.46
N GLN A 13 -12.72 6.76 -1.23
CA GLN A 13 -12.16 6.17 -2.43
C GLN A 13 -10.98 5.25 -2.10
N ARG A 14 -10.92 4.08 -2.74
CA ARG A 14 -9.76 3.18 -2.70
C ARG A 14 -9.27 2.77 -4.08
N SER A 15 -7.98 2.43 -4.14
CA SER A 15 -7.38 1.61 -5.18
C SER A 15 -7.36 0.16 -4.70
N LEU A 16 -7.68 -0.79 -5.58
CA LEU A 16 -7.66 -2.22 -5.30
C LEU A 16 -7.07 -2.95 -6.51
N GLU A 17 -5.90 -3.55 -6.35
CA GLU A 17 -5.20 -4.24 -7.42
C GLU A 17 -4.78 -5.64 -6.97
N SER A 18 -4.88 -6.61 -7.88
CA SER A 18 -4.39 -7.97 -7.70
C SER A 18 -3.17 -8.16 -8.61
N LEU A 19 -2.00 -8.31 -8.00
CA LEU A 19 -0.72 -8.39 -8.69
C LEU A 19 -0.07 -9.75 -8.41
N ARG A 20 0.78 -10.20 -9.34
CA ARG A 20 1.56 -11.43 -9.20
C ARG A 20 3.02 -11.10 -9.04
N ASP A 21 3.67 -11.73 -8.07
CA ASP A 21 5.13 -11.67 -7.94
C ASP A 21 5.84 -12.58 -8.95
N LEU A 22 7.17 -12.67 -8.88
CA LEU A 22 7.96 -13.53 -9.76
C LEU A 22 7.76 -15.03 -9.52
N ASP A 23 7.24 -15.41 -8.36
CA ASP A 23 6.95 -16.81 -7.97
C ASP A 23 5.47 -17.19 -8.25
N ASP A 24 4.79 -16.36 -9.05
CA ASP A 24 3.37 -16.46 -9.43
C ASP A 24 2.38 -16.44 -8.24
N GLN A 25 2.82 -15.94 -7.08
CA GLN A 25 1.95 -15.74 -5.94
C GLN A 25 1.13 -14.47 -6.10
N THR A 26 -0.15 -14.56 -5.75
CA THR A 26 -1.07 -13.41 -5.84
C THR A 26 -1.03 -12.58 -4.57
N TRP A 27 -0.85 -11.28 -4.76
CA TRP A 27 -0.85 -10.25 -3.72
C TRP A 27 -1.93 -9.22 -4.02
N GLN A 28 -2.74 -8.90 -3.02
CA GLN A 28 -3.70 -7.80 -3.11
C GLN A 28 -3.11 -6.54 -2.51
N LEU A 29 -3.11 -5.47 -3.30
CA LEU A 29 -2.69 -4.13 -2.90
C LEU A 29 -3.92 -3.25 -2.78
N VAL A 30 -4.11 -2.65 -1.61
CA VAL A 30 -5.20 -1.72 -1.34
C VAL A 30 -4.61 -0.39 -0.92
N VAL A 31 -4.91 0.69 -1.66
CA VAL A 31 -4.56 2.04 -1.23
C VAL A 31 -5.81 2.79 -0.81
N TYR A 32 -5.79 3.37 0.39
CA TYR A 32 -6.94 4.10 0.94
C TYR A 32 -6.48 5.21 1.90
N PRO A 33 -7.37 6.17 2.24
CA PRO A 33 -7.06 7.25 3.18
C PRO A 33 -6.86 6.74 4.60
N GLN A 34 -5.87 7.27 5.30
CA GLN A 34 -5.64 6.95 6.70
C GLN A 34 -6.79 7.50 7.55
N THR A 35 -7.37 6.66 8.41
CA THR A 35 -8.42 7.11 9.33
C THR A 35 -7.88 8.17 10.28
N GLY A 36 -8.55 9.33 10.35
CA GLY A 36 -8.16 10.46 11.19
C GLY A 36 -7.04 11.34 10.62
N HIS A 37 -6.46 10.97 9.47
CA HIS A 37 -5.44 11.72 8.74
C HIS A 37 -5.73 11.64 7.24
N GLU A 38 -6.76 12.37 6.81
CA GLU A 38 -7.29 12.27 5.43
C GLU A 38 -6.31 12.79 4.35
N ASP A 39 -5.23 13.46 4.77
CA ASP A 39 -4.08 13.87 3.96
C ASP A 39 -3.08 12.72 3.69
N ASN A 40 -3.23 11.59 4.39
CA ASN A 40 -2.35 10.45 4.30
C ASN A 40 -2.98 9.25 3.60
N LEU A 41 -2.20 8.59 2.75
CA LEU A 41 -2.56 7.34 2.11
C LEU A 41 -1.81 6.19 2.76
N VAL A 42 -2.55 5.11 3.00
CA VAL A 42 -2.03 3.82 3.46
C VAL A 42 -2.01 2.86 2.29
N LEU A 43 -0.91 2.14 2.13
CA LEU A 43 -0.83 0.94 1.29
C LEU A 43 -0.97 -0.29 2.18
N ARG A 44 -2.04 -1.04 2.03
CA ARG A 44 -2.19 -2.38 2.60
C ARG A 44 -1.81 -3.43 1.56
N ILE A 45 -0.97 -4.37 1.95
CA ILE A 45 -0.61 -5.53 1.15
C ILE A 45 -1.15 -6.77 1.85
N VAL A 46 -1.86 -7.62 1.12
CA VAL A 46 -2.45 -8.86 1.64
C VAL A 46 -1.96 -10.03 0.81
N GLY A 47 -1.40 -11.04 1.47
CA GLY A 47 -1.06 -12.32 0.85
C GLY A 47 -2.15 -13.35 1.08
N PHE A 48 -2.50 -14.10 0.04
CA PHE A 48 -3.54 -15.15 0.12
C PHE A 48 -3.01 -16.55 0.42
N THR A 49 -1.71 -16.69 0.67
CA THR A 49 -1.14 -18.01 0.99
C THR A 49 -1.47 -18.35 2.43
N GLY A 50 -2.17 -19.47 2.67
CA GLY A 50 -2.69 -19.83 4.00
C GLY A 50 -1.62 -20.01 5.10
N SER A 51 -0.35 -20.08 4.71
CA SER A 51 0.81 -20.19 5.60
C SER A 51 1.61 -18.89 5.75
N LEU A 52 1.28 -17.80 5.05
CA LEU A 52 2.03 -16.54 5.16
C LEU A 52 1.95 -15.98 6.58
N ARG A 53 3.10 -15.63 7.13
CA ARG A 53 3.23 -14.89 8.40
C ARG A 53 4.27 -13.80 8.20
N LEU A 54 3.82 -12.57 8.07
CA LEU A 54 4.69 -11.40 7.98
C LEU A 54 5.13 -11.00 9.38
N ASN A 55 6.42 -10.77 9.56
CA ASN A 55 6.93 -10.24 10.81
C ASN A 55 6.75 -8.72 10.82
N HIS A 56 6.38 -8.17 11.98
CA HIS A 56 6.21 -6.74 12.15
C HIS A 56 7.06 -6.22 13.33
N PRO A 57 7.67 -5.02 13.20
CA PRO A 57 7.67 -4.18 12.01
C PRO A 57 8.69 -4.64 10.95
N GLU A 58 8.35 -4.54 9.67
CA GLU A 58 9.25 -4.80 8.56
C GLU A 58 9.08 -3.76 7.46
N LYS A 59 10.16 -3.25 6.86
CA LYS A 59 10.06 -2.18 5.87
C LYS A 59 9.59 -2.74 4.52
N LEU A 60 8.78 -1.96 3.81
CA LEU A 60 8.53 -2.20 2.39
C LEU A 60 9.54 -1.43 1.56
N HIS A 61 10.38 -2.15 0.83
CA HIS A 61 11.35 -1.53 -0.08
C HIS A 61 10.71 -1.31 -1.46
N LEU A 62 10.88 -0.12 -2.00
CA LEU A 62 10.41 0.27 -3.33
C LEU A 62 11.60 0.61 -4.20
N LYS A 63 11.58 0.19 -5.46
CA LYS A 63 12.56 0.60 -6.49
C LYS A 63 11.85 1.14 -7.73
N SER A 64 12.42 2.19 -8.31
CA SER A 64 12.05 2.69 -9.64
C SER A 64 13.28 3.15 -10.40
N GLY A 65 13.72 2.35 -11.37
CA GLY A 65 15.01 2.56 -12.03
C GLY A 65 16.17 2.53 -11.03
N LEU A 66 16.92 3.63 -10.93
CA LEU A 66 18.06 3.77 -10.01
C LEU A 66 17.69 4.29 -8.62
N LYS A 67 16.43 4.67 -8.39
CA LYS A 67 15.98 5.20 -7.09
C LYS A 67 15.35 4.10 -6.25
N SER A 68 15.52 4.22 -4.94
CA SER A 68 14.93 3.32 -3.95
C SER A 68 14.41 4.08 -2.74
N TRP A 69 13.37 3.54 -2.11
CA TRP A 69 12.74 4.08 -0.91
C TRP A 69 12.38 2.95 0.05
N ASP A 70 12.29 3.29 1.33
CA ASP A 70 11.74 2.41 2.37
C ASP A 70 10.46 3.05 2.89
N LEU A 71 9.33 2.34 2.81
CA LEU A 71 8.11 2.78 3.49
C LEU A 71 8.11 2.26 4.92
N LYS A 72 7.62 3.12 5.82
CA LYS A 72 7.45 2.79 7.23
C LYS A 72 6.29 1.82 7.40
N ASP A 73 6.55 0.70 8.09
CA ASP A 73 5.51 -0.20 8.60
C ASP A 73 4.68 0.50 9.67
N ILE A 74 3.36 0.53 9.46
CA ILE A 74 2.36 1.05 10.40
C ILE A 74 1.32 -0.01 10.78
N THR A 75 1.56 -1.29 10.46
CA THR A 75 0.64 -2.43 10.67
C THR A 75 0.14 -2.48 12.12
N LEU A 76 1.05 -2.38 13.09
CA LEU A 76 0.72 -2.44 14.52
C LEU A 76 0.00 -1.18 15.04
N SER A 77 -0.10 -0.12 14.23
CA SER A 77 -0.90 1.06 14.57
C SER A 77 -2.38 0.87 14.21
N ASN A 78 -2.71 -0.14 13.39
CA ASN A 78 -4.08 -0.53 13.08
C ASN A 78 -4.57 -1.58 14.10
N PRO A 79 -5.55 -1.27 14.96
CA PRO A 79 -6.01 -2.22 15.98
C PRO A 79 -6.57 -3.53 15.42
N GLN A 80 -7.11 -3.54 14.21
CA GLN A 80 -7.63 -4.75 13.59
C GLN A 80 -6.49 -5.70 13.19
N LEU A 81 -5.39 -5.16 12.65
CA LEU A 81 -4.23 -5.96 12.25
C LEU A 81 -3.34 -6.33 13.43
N ALA A 82 -3.18 -5.44 14.41
CA ALA A 82 -2.41 -5.70 15.63
C ALA A 82 -2.97 -6.88 16.45
N ASN A 83 -4.26 -7.20 16.29
CA ASN A 83 -4.93 -8.32 16.96
C ASN A 83 -5.19 -9.52 16.02
N ASP A 84 -4.73 -9.49 14.76
CA ASP A 84 -4.94 -10.56 13.78
C ASP A 84 -3.75 -11.54 13.74
N ASN A 85 -3.87 -12.67 14.43
CA ASN A 85 -2.84 -13.72 14.50
C ASN A 85 -2.50 -14.41 13.16
N ARG A 86 -3.18 -14.05 12.07
CA ARG A 86 -2.86 -14.58 10.74
C ARG A 86 -1.65 -13.89 10.13
N ASP A 87 -1.33 -12.66 10.55
CA ASP A 87 -0.21 -11.86 10.05
C ASP A 87 -0.08 -11.89 8.51
N ALA A 88 -1.23 -11.92 7.82
CA ALA A 88 -1.30 -12.10 6.37
C ALA A 88 -1.37 -10.75 5.63
N ALA A 89 -1.40 -9.64 6.38
CA ALA A 89 -1.49 -8.30 5.85
C ALA A 89 -0.52 -7.35 6.54
N ALA A 90 0.04 -6.42 5.77
CA ALA A 90 0.93 -5.36 6.24
C ALA A 90 0.42 -4.00 5.75
N GLU A 91 0.59 -2.95 6.55
CA GLU A 91 0.26 -1.58 6.19
C GLU A 91 1.48 -0.66 6.22
N PHE A 92 1.56 0.21 5.21
CA PHE A 92 2.67 1.13 5.02
C PHE A 92 2.17 2.55 4.75
N LEU A 93 2.86 3.54 5.33
CA LEU A 93 2.57 4.95 5.02
C LEU A 93 3.09 5.31 3.62
N LEU A 94 2.18 5.63 2.71
CA LEU A 94 2.46 5.78 1.28
C LEU A 94 2.68 7.25 0.86
N SER A 95 2.03 8.21 1.53
CA SER A 95 2.02 9.62 1.12
C SER A 95 3.42 10.25 0.95
N PRO A 96 4.38 10.11 1.89
CA PRO A 96 5.70 10.73 1.73
C PRO A 96 6.40 10.30 0.44
N PHE A 97 6.29 9.02 0.10
CA PHE A 97 6.86 8.49 -1.14
C PHE A 97 6.17 9.04 -2.39
N LEU A 98 4.83 9.11 -2.40
CA LEU A 98 4.10 9.62 -3.56
C LEU A 98 4.38 11.10 -3.83
N GLN A 99 4.65 11.89 -2.80
CA GLN A 99 5.03 13.31 -2.93
C GLN A 99 6.40 13.48 -3.62
N GLU A 100 7.32 12.53 -3.45
CA GLU A 100 8.63 12.54 -4.12
C GLU A 100 8.57 12.04 -5.59
N LEU A 101 7.47 11.38 -5.99
CA LEU A 101 7.31 10.86 -7.34
C LEU A 101 6.88 11.93 -8.36
N ASN A 102 7.77 12.19 -9.31
CA ASN A 102 7.52 13.13 -10.41
C ASN A 102 6.83 12.50 -11.63
N ASN A 103 6.73 11.16 -11.70
CA ASN A 103 6.15 10.45 -12.84
C ASN A 103 5.49 9.12 -12.41
N ASN A 104 4.93 8.40 -13.37
CA ASN A 104 4.23 7.12 -13.17
C ASN A 104 5.10 5.92 -13.56
N ARG A 105 6.43 6.00 -13.39
CA ARG A 105 7.30 4.88 -13.73
C ARG A 105 6.89 3.63 -12.93
N PRO A 106 7.05 2.43 -13.50
CA PRO A 106 6.75 1.20 -12.77
C PRO A 106 7.59 1.12 -11.49
N LEU A 107 7.01 0.50 -10.47
CA LEU A 107 7.69 0.22 -9.20
C LEU A 107 7.95 -1.27 -9.09
N ARG A 108 9.01 -1.61 -8.37
CA ARG A 108 9.33 -2.97 -7.95
C ARG A 108 9.34 -2.95 -6.43
N LEU A 109 8.42 -3.68 -5.80
CA LEU A 109 8.30 -3.73 -4.35
C LEU A 109 9.00 -5.00 -3.85
N SER A 110 9.55 -4.96 -2.65
CA SER A 110 10.03 -6.15 -1.96
C SER A 110 9.78 -6.03 -0.46
N LEU A 111 9.32 -7.13 0.15
CA LEU A 111 8.97 -7.25 1.56
C LEU A 111 9.58 -8.53 2.12
N VAL A 112 10.44 -8.40 3.14
CA VAL A 112 11.08 -9.55 3.79
C VAL A 112 10.01 -10.46 4.40
N GLY A 113 10.11 -11.77 4.15
CA GLY A 113 9.11 -12.75 4.58
C GLY A 113 7.82 -12.78 3.75
N GLY A 114 7.67 -11.86 2.79
CA GLY A 114 6.55 -11.80 1.85
C GLY A 114 6.96 -12.17 0.42
N PHE A 115 7.52 -11.21 -0.30
CA PHE A 115 7.89 -11.33 -1.70
C PHE A 115 9.18 -10.57 -1.99
N ASN A 116 10.01 -11.10 -2.89
CA ASN A 116 11.29 -10.48 -3.24
C ASN A 116 11.15 -9.44 -4.37
N ASP A 117 10.13 -9.57 -5.21
CA ASP A 117 9.91 -8.64 -6.31
C ASP A 117 8.46 -8.70 -6.81
N LEU A 118 7.69 -7.66 -6.46
CA LEU A 118 6.32 -7.47 -6.93
C LEU A 118 6.28 -6.27 -7.89
N PRO A 119 6.07 -6.49 -9.20
CA PRO A 119 5.99 -5.41 -10.17
C PRO A 119 4.65 -4.67 -10.04
N VAL A 120 4.72 -3.35 -9.87
CA VAL A 120 3.56 -2.45 -9.88
C VAL A 120 3.54 -1.68 -11.20
N PRO A 121 2.52 -1.89 -12.06
CA PRO A 121 2.43 -1.25 -13.36
C PRO A 121 2.27 0.28 -13.30
N PRO A 122 2.68 1.02 -14.36
CA PRO A 122 2.55 2.47 -14.43
C PRO A 122 1.14 3.01 -14.18
N TYR A 123 0.10 2.29 -14.63
CA TYR A 123 -1.28 2.75 -14.45
C TYR A 123 -1.71 2.71 -12.98
N VAL A 124 -1.23 1.73 -12.22
CA VAL A 124 -1.47 1.62 -10.77
C VAL A 124 -0.78 2.77 -10.02
N VAL A 125 0.47 3.06 -10.38
CA VAL A 125 1.21 4.21 -9.82
C VAL A 125 0.48 5.53 -10.13
N ASN A 126 -0.06 5.67 -11.35
CA ASN A 126 -0.86 6.83 -11.72
C ASN A 126 -2.14 6.94 -10.89
N GLU A 127 -2.81 5.81 -10.62
CA GLU A 127 -4.00 5.78 -9.78
C GLU A 127 -3.68 6.30 -8.37
N TRP A 128 -2.65 5.77 -7.72
CA TRP A 128 -2.24 6.20 -6.37
C TRP A 128 -1.84 7.67 -6.31
N ARG A 129 -1.08 8.17 -7.30
CA ARG A 129 -0.72 9.59 -7.40
C ARG A 129 -1.94 10.49 -7.63
N SER A 130 -2.95 10.00 -8.33
CA SER A 130 -4.20 10.75 -8.57
C SER A 130 -5.03 10.86 -7.30
N MET A 131 -5.08 9.78 -6.49
CA MET A 131 -5.69 9.82 -5.16
C MET A 131 -5.03 10.87 -4.27
N LEU A 132 -3.70 10.91 -4.18
CA LEU A 132 -3.01 11.92 -3.37
C LEU A 132 -3.38 13.36 -3.80
N LYS A 133 -3.48 13.62 -5.11
CA LYS A 133 -3.84 14.93 -5.64
C LYS A 133 -5.28 15.34 -5.35
N SER A 134 -6.22 14.40 -5.34
CA SER A 134 -7.62 14.71 -4.99
C SER A 134 -7.74 15.17 -3.54
N PHE A 135 -6.93 14.61 -2.63
CA PHE A 135 -6.90 15.08 -1.24
C PHE A 135 -6.31 16.48 -1.13
N ILE A 136 -5.15 16.75 -1.74
CA ILE A 136 -4.51 18.08 -1.68
C ILE A 136 -5.39 19.18 -2.27
N ARG A 137 -6.13 18.91 -3.35
CA ARG A 137 -7.00 19.91 -3.99
C ARG A 137 -8.25 20.27 -3.19
N ASN A 138 -8.68 19.41 -2.26
CA ASN A 138 -9.84 19.70 -1.42
C ASN A 138 -9.50 20.62 -0.22
N GLU A 139 -8.23 20.97 -0.05
CA GLU A 139 -7.73 21.90 0.98
C GLU A 139 -7.44 23.32 0.46
N THR A 140 -7.85 23.65 -0.79
CA THR A 140 -7.70 25.00 -1.39
C THR A 140 -9.05 25.60 -1.78
#